data_AF-A0A935VI99-F1
#
_entry.id   AF-A0A935VI99-F1
#
_cell.length_a   1.000
_cell.length_b   1.000
_cell.length_c   1.000
_cell.angle_alpha   90.00
_cell.angle_beta   90.00
_cell.angle_gamma   90.00
#
_symmetry.space_group_name_H-M   'P 1'
#
loop_
_entity.id
_entity.type
_entity.pdbx_description
1 polymer ?
#
loop_
_entity_poly.entity_id
_entity_poly.type
_entity_poly.pdbx_seq_one_letter_code
_entity_poly.pdbx_strand_id
1 'polypeptide(L)'
;MKKTSLLFFIFASFLSYSQKKETIAIKKQGELFFFRTGLFKDSIITKNISDTFFVKLSGDKKESIEIKLINATFTKANNEHLFKLLYTPGMKYRMIYANSVHEGITLTSEKEKQNRLEVHIATDGANTSGKKEIVIEIWDTKTDKLLLSNVFTYKEK
;
A
#
# COMPACT_ATOMS: atom_id res chain seq x y z
N MET A 1 13.30 -52.94 38.16
CA MET A 1 13.69 -52.51 36.80
C MET A 1 12.51 -51.80 36.15
N LYS A 2 12.62 -50.49 35.96
CA LYS A 2 11.53 -49.62 35.44
C LYS A 2 11.51 -49.68 33.92
N LYS A 3 10.39 -50.05 33.31
CA LYS A 3 10.15 -49.90 31.87
C LYS A 3 9.53 -48.53 31.62
N THR A 4 10.33 -47.58 31.14
CA THR A 4 9.83 -46.31 30.62
C THR A 4 9.51 -46.49 29.14
N SER A 5 8.23 -46.50 28.81
CA SER A 5 7.74 -46.51 27.43
C SER A 5 7.99 -45.13 26.81
N LEU A 6 9.05 -45.03 26.00
CA LEU A 6 9.42 -43.85 25.23
C LEU A 6 8.53 -43.77 23.98
N LEU A 7 7.27 -43.41 24.15
CA LEU A 7 6.33 -43.26 23.03
C LEU A 7 5.43 -42.05 23.26
N PHE A 8 6.02 -40.86 23.27
CA PHE A 8 5.27 -39.60 23.36
C PHE A 8 5.95 -38.43 22.64
N PHE A 9 6.49 -38.64 21.43
CA PHE A 9 7.13 -37.53 20.69
C PHE A 9 7.01 -37.67 19.17
N ILE A 10 5.83 -37.96 18.64
CA ILE A 10 5.59 -37.85 17.19
C ILE A 10 4.18 -37.30 16.93
N PHE A 11 3.84 -36.09 17.41
CA PHE A 11 2.58 -35.46 16.96
C PHE A 11 2.56 -33.92 16.96
N ALA A 12 3.71 -33.24 17.15
CA ALA A 12 3.71 -31.77 17.26
C ALA A 12 4.27 -31.00 16.03
N SER A 13 4.67 -31.68 14.94
CA SER A 13 5.37 -31.01 13.83
C SER A 13 4.48 -30.55 12.67
N PHE A 14 3.16 -30.76 12.73
CA PHE A 14 2.25 -30.40 11.62
C PHE A 14 1.28 -29.26 11.95
N LEU A 15 1.54 -28.49 13.01
CA LEU A 15 1.00 -27.13 13.09
C LEU A 15 1.93 -26.20 12.31
N SER A 16 2.08 -26.47 11.01
CA SER A 16 2.40 -25.42 10.05
C SER A 16 1.22 -24.46 10.11
N TYR A 17 1.32 -23.50 11.02
CA TYR A 17 0.50 -22.31 11.05
C TYR A 17 0.83 -21.55 9.77
N SER A 18 0.26 -22.00 8.66
CA SER A 18 0.09 -21.22 7.46
C SER A 18 -0.78 -20.07 7.91
N GLN A 19 -0.14 -19.02 8.42
CA GLN A 19 -0.77 -17.73 8.56
C GLN A 19 -1.42 -17.50 7.20
N LYS A 20 -2.75 -17.41 7.19
CA LYS A 20 -3.49 -16.95 6.02
C LYS A 20 -2.87 -15.61 5.66
N LYS A 21 -1.88 -15.60 4.78
CA LYS A 21 -1.40 -14.39 4.13
C LYS A 21 -2.61 -13.88 3.42
N GLU A 22 -3.10 -12.75 3.90
CA GLU A 22 -4.31 -12.11 3.42
C GLU A 22 -4.35 -12.24 1.90
N THR A 23 -5.30 -13.04 1.44
CA THR A 23 -5.59 -13.21 0.02
C THR A 23 -5.95 -11.83 -0.43
N ILE A 24 -5.03 -11.16 -1.15
CA ILE A 24 -5.06 -9.76 -1.58
C ILE A 24 -6.50 -9.27 -1.63
N ALA A 25 -6.94 -8.63 -0.54
CA ALA A 25 -8.30 -8.18 -0.43
C ALA A 25 -8.39 -6.88 -1.21
N ILE A 26 -8.68 -7.03 -2.50
CA ILE A 26 -9.25 -6.00 -3.35
C ILE A 26 -10.42 -5.40 -2.56
N LYS A 27 -10.20 -4.25 -1.93
CA LYS A 27 -11.21 -3.62 -1.09
C LYS A 27 -11.77 -2.43 -1.85
N LYS A 28 -12.85 -2.66 -2.59
CA LYS A 28 -13.76 -1.58 -2.98
C LYS A 28 -14.39 -1.07 -1.68
N GLN A 29 -13.92 0.06 -1.18
CA GLN A 29 -14.52 0.72 -0.03
C GLN A 29 -15.15 2.03 -0.51
N GLY A 30 -16.41 1.95 -0.90
CA GLY A 30 -17.10 3.06 -1.59
C GLY A 30 -16.50 3.32 -2.97
N GLU A 31 -15.96 4.52 -3.16
CA GLU A 31 -15.41 5.03 -4.42
C GLU A 31 -13.87 5.02 -4.49
N LEU A 32 -13.20 4.37 -3.52
CA LEU A 32 -11.77 4.08 -3.58
C LEU A 32 -11.51 2.75 -4.30
N PHE A 33 -10.69 2.82 -5.34
CA PHE A 33 -10.17 1.66 -6.07
C PHE A 33 -8.65 1.64 -5.92
N PHE A 34 -8.14 0.66 -5.19
CA PHE A 34 -6.71 0.40 -5.05
C PHE A 34 -6.45 -1.07 -5.37
N PHE A 35 -5.80 -1.34 -6.51
CA PHE A 35 -5.45 -2.71 -6.88
C PHE A 35 -4.13 -2.76 -7.65
N ARG A 36 -3.42 -3.87 -7.49
CA ARG A 36 -2.24 -4.20 -8.28
C ARG A 36 -2.69 -4.63 -9.68
N THR A 37 -1.87 -4.42 -10.72
CA THR A 37 -2.10 -4.93 -12.09
C THR A 37 -1.12 -6.06 -12.43
N GLY A 38 -1.54 -7.10 -13.16
CA GLY A 38 -0.70 -8.26 -13.54
C GLY A 38 -1.14 -9.61 -12.93
N LEU A 39 -0.27 -10.63 -12.99
CA LEU A 39 -0.52 -11.96 -12.42
C LEU A 39 -0.23 -11.97 -10.90
N PHE A 40 -1.20 -12.43 -10.10
CA PHE A 40 -1.12 -12.45 -8.64
C PHE A 40 -1.21 -13.87 -8.12
N LYS A 41 -0.08 -14.48 -7.82
CA LYS A 41 -0.09 -15.75 -7.10
C LYS A 41 0.05 -15.58 -5.59
N ASP A 42 0.66 -14.48 -5.12
CA ASP A 42 1.00 -14.27 -3.71
C ASP A 42 1.13 -12.78 -3.35
N SER A 43 1.30 -12.47 -2.05
CA SER A 43 1.71 -11.15 -1.50
C SER A 43 3.17 -10.77 -1.87
N ILE A 44 3.65 -11.17 -3.06
CA ILE A 44 5.02 -10.95 -3.53
C ILE A 44 5.02 -9.85 -4.60
N ILE A 45 5.85 -8.84 -4.43
CA ILE A 45 6.14 -7.83 -5.44
C ILE A 45 7.46 -8.20 -6.12
N THR A 46 7.41 -8.49 -7.42
CA THR A 46 8.60 -8.71 -8.23
C THR A 46 8.85 -7.48 -9.08
N LYS A 47 10.07 -6.93 -9.00
CA LYS A 47 10.51 -5.76 -9.77
C LYS A 47 10.16 -5.91 -11.25
N ASN A 48 9.53 -4.88 -11.85
CA ASN A 48 9.11 -4.82 -13.24
C ASN A 48 8.08 -5.89 -13.71
N ILE A 49 7.45 -6.64 -12.79
CA ILE A 49 6.46 -7.67 -13.15
C ILE A 49 5.14 -7.43 -12.44
N SER A 50 5.19 -7.17 -11.14
CA SER A 50 4.01 -6.95 -10.30
C SER A 50 4.13 -5.68 -9.46
N ASP A 51 4.81 -4.66 -10.00
CA ASP A 51 5.10 -3.40 -9.33
C ASP A 51 4.19 -2.24 -9.79
N THR A 52 3.14 -2.51 -10.56
CA THR A 52 2.20 -1.48 -11.00
C THR A 52 0.89 -1.57 -10.24
N PHE A 53 0.43 -0.41 -9.77
CA PHE A 53 -0.80 -0.23 -9.00
C PHE A 53 -1.71 0.77 -9.69
N PHE A 54 -3.00 0.47 -9.72
CA PHE A 54 -4.05 1.38 -10.10
C PHE A 54 -4.68 1.99 -8.84
N VAL A 55 -4.71 3.31 -8.78
CA VAL A 55 -5.29 4.09 -7.69
C VAL A 55 -6.26 5.12 -8.27
N LYS A 56 -7.55 4.93 -7.99
CA LYS A 56 -8.61 5.87 -8.36
C LYS A 56 -9.46 6.21 -7.15
N LEU A 57 -9.72 7.50 -6.99
CA LEU A 57 -10.49 8.10 -5.90
C LEU A 57 -11.51 9.07 -6.48
N SER A 58 -12.68 9.14 -5.87
CA SER A 58 -13.63 10.23 -6.08
C SER A 58 -13.09 11.56 -5.53
N GLY A 59 -13.63 12.68 -6.04
CA GLY A 59 -13.14 14.02 -5.69
C GLY A 59 -13.19 14.32 -4.19
N ASP A 60 -14.27 13.92 -3.52
CA ASP A 60 -14.47 14.09 -2.07
C ASP A 60 -13.47 13.28 -1.23
N LYS A 61 -13.07 12.11 -1.74
CA LYS A 61 -12.10 11.24 -1.07
C LYS A 61 -10.67 11.71 -1.26
N LYS A 62 -10.31 12.29 -2.40
CA LYS A 62 -8.95 12.81 -2.64
C LYS A 62 -8.47 13.74 -1.52
N GLU A 63 -9.35 14.59 -0.98
CA GLU A 63 -9.02 15.54 0.10
C GLU A 63 -8.76 14.91 1.47
N SER A 64 -9.21 13.68 1.67
CA SER A 64 -9.19 13.00 2.97
C SER A 64 -8.38 11.73 2.97
N ILE A 65 -7.83 11.31 1.84
CA ILE A 65 -7.07 10.07 1.75
C ILE A 65 -5.57 10.36 1.68
N GLU A 66 -4.84 9.73 2.58
CA GLU A 66 -3.39 9.63 2.55
C GLU A 66 -3.00 8.17 2.33
N ILE A 67 -2.08 7.92 1.40
CA ILE A 67 -1.45 6.61 1.23
C ILE A 67 -0.04 6.66 1.83
N LYS A 68 0.20 5.88 2.88
CA LYS A 68 1.52 5.73 3.50
C LYS A 68 2.21 4.50 2.95
N LEU A 69 3.49 4.65 2.65
CA LEU A 69 4.34 3.66 2.00
C LEU A 69 5.58 3.45 2.86
N ILE A 70 5.86 2.21 3.23
CA ILE A 70 7.06 1.83 3.99
C ILE A 70 7.92 0.91 3.12
N ASN A 71 9.20 1.22 3.03
CA ASN A 71 10.19 0.59 2.15
C ASN A 71 9.83 0.65 0.67
N ALA A 72 8.95 1.58 0.27
CA ALA A 72 8.60 1.82 -1.11
C ALA A 72 8.16 3.28 -1.34
N THR A 73 8.17 3.70 -2.60
CA THR A 73 7.57 4.95 -3.07
C THR A 73 6.78 4.70 -4.35
N PHE A 74 5.86 5.60 -4.69
CA PHE A 74 5.20 5.59 -5.98
C PHE A 74 5.87 6.56 -6.95
N THR A 75 5.86 6.20 -8.23
CA THR A 75 6.09 7.12 -9.33
C THR A 75 4.91 7.07 -10.28
N LYS A 76 4.42 8.23 -10.70
CA LYS A 76 3.31 8.32 -11.64
C LYS A 76 3.73 7.68 -12.97
N ALA A 77 2.91 6.79 -13.50
CA ALA A 77 3.08 6.24 -14.84
C ALA A 77 2.41 7.17 -15.88
N ASN A 78 2.35 6.72 -17.14
CA ASN A 78 1.77 7.51 -18.23
C ASN A 78 0.25 7.79 -18.09
N ASN A 79 -0.42 7.10 -17.16
CA ASN A 79 -1.85 7.27 -16.88
C ASN A 79 -2.02 7.90 -15.49
N GLU A 80 -2.99 8.81 -15.34
CA GLU A 80 -3.28 9.55 -14.11
C GLU A 80 -3.59 8.67 -12.88
N HIS A 81 -4.03 7.44 -13.09
CA HIS A 81 -4.38 6.49 -12.02
C HIS A 81 -3.37 5.37 -11.87
N LEU A 82 -2.34 5.29 -12.73
CA LEU A 82 -1.34 4.22 -12.66
C LEU A 82 -0.08 4.72 -11.98
N PHE A 83 0.37 3.95 -11.00
CA PHE A 83 1.56 4.22 -10.22
C PHE A 83 2.47 3.00 -10.26
N LYS A 84 3.74 3.24 -10.56
CA LYS A 84 4.79 2.24 -10.41
C LYS A 84 5.35 2.34 -9.00
N LEU A 85 5.39 1.20 -8.32
CA LEU A 85 5.96 1.03 -7.01
C LEU A 85 7.47 0.81 -7.16
N LEU A 86 8.27 1.67 -6.55
CA LEU A 86 9.71 1.51 -6.45
C LEU A 86 10.06 1.10 -5.02
N TYR A 87 10.85 0.04 -4.89
CA TYR A 87 11.33 -0.41 -3.60
C TYR A 87 12.45 0.51 -3.11
N THR A 88 12.26 1.07 -1.92
CA THR A 88 13.15 2.07 -1.28
C THR A 88 13.41 1.65 0.17
N PRO A 89 14.24 0.62 0.39
CA PRO A 89 14.41 0.02 1.71
C PRO A 89 14.91 1.05 2.73
N GLY A 90 14.31 1.04 3.92
CA GLY A 90 14.66 1.92 5.03
C GLY A 90 14.03 3.32 4.96
N MET A 91 13.06 3.55 4.08
CA MET A 91 12.41 4.85 3.91
C MET A 91 10.90 4.76 4.05
N LYS A 92 10.28 5.86 4.47
CA LYS A 92 8.84 6.07 4.47
C LYS A 92 8.48 7.17 3.48
N TYR A 93 7.35 7.00 2.82
CA TYR A 93 6.78 7.98 1.90
C TYR A 93 5.30 8.12 2.16
N ARG A 94 4.76 9.26 1.77
CA ARG A 94 3.33 9.51 1.75
C ARG A 94 2.90 10.05 0.39
N MET A 95 1.71 9.65 -0.04
CA MET A 95 1.03 10.16 -1.21
C MET A 95 -0.28 10.81 -0.75
N ILE A 96 -0.48 12.06 -1.12
CA ILE A 96 -1.70 12.83 -0.87
C ILE A 96 -2.17 13.48 -2.16
N TYR A 97 -3.41 13.94 -2.18
CA TYR A 97 -3.89 14.86 -3.20
C TYR A 97 -3.93 16.27 -2.62
N ALA A 98 -3.27 17.22 -3.29
CA ALA A 98 -3.26 18.63 -2.88
C ALA A 98 -3.51 19.53 -4.08
N ASN A 99 -3.97 20.75 -3.82
CA ASN A 99 -4.19 21.73 -4.89
C ASN A 99 -2.85 22.10 -5.52
N SER A 100 -2.73 22.03 -6.84
CA SER A 100 -1.61 22.67 -7.51
C SER A 100 -1.75 24.18 -7.38
N VAL A 101 -0.77 24.81 -6.72
CA VAL A 101 -0.70 26.26 -6.62
C VAL A 101 -0.27 26.77 -7.99
N HIS A 102 -1.22 26.98 -8.90
CA HIS A 102 -0.99 27.88 -10.02
C HIS A 102 -1.21 29.31 -9.49
N GLU A 103 -0.11 30.07 -9.42
CA GLU A 103 -0.11 31.48 -9.06
C GLU A 103 -1.00 32.27 -10.02
N GLY A 104 -2.21 32.57 -9.58
CA GLY A 104 -3.15 33.41 -10.30
C GLY A 104 -4.43 33.53 -9.47
N ILE A 105 -4.79 34.75 -9.09
CA ILE A 105 -6.03 35.03 -8.38
C ILE A 105 -7.18 34.71 -9.34
N THR A 106 -7.70 33.48 -9.28
CA THR A 106 -8.92 33.10 -9.98
C THR A 106 -9.97 32.75 -8.95
N LEU A 107 -11.02 33.59 -8.86
CA LEU A 107 -12.26 33.30 -8.14
C LEU A 107 -12.90 32.06 -8.79
N THR A 108 -12.50 30.88 -8.33
CA THR A 108 -12.98 29.58 -8.84
C THR A 108 -13.88 28.94 -7.80
N SER A 109 -14.98 28.37 -8.26
CA SER A 109 -15.98 27.70 -7.40
C SER A 109 -15.35 26.51 -6.65
N GLU A 110 -15.92 26.11 -5.50
CA GLU A 110 -15.42 24.94 -4.74
C GLU A 110 -15.37 23.67 -5.61
N LYS A 111 -16.30 23.53 -6.54
CA LYS A 111 -16.37 22.43 -7.50
C LYS A 111 -15.21 22.44 -8.52
N GLU A 112 -14.69 23.62 -8.87
CA GLU A 112 -13.51 23.77 -9.74
C GLU A 112 -12.20 23.57 -8.97
N LYS A 113 -12.13 23.92 -7.68
CA LYS A 113 -10.99 23.59 -6.81
C LYS A 113 -10.79 22.08 -6.70
N GLN A 114 -11.88 21.33 -6.56
CA GLN A 114 -11.82 19.87 -6.44
C GLN A 114 -11.30 19.18 -7.72
N ASN A 115 -11.46 19.81 -8.89
CA ASN A 115 -10.91 19.37 -10.17
C ASN A 115 -9.39 19.65 -10.34
N ARG A 116 -8.76 20.38 -9.42
CA ARG A 116 -7.32 20.73 -9.47
C ARG A 116 -6.45 19.98 -8.47
N LEU A 117 -7.00 18.96 -7.82
CA LEU A 117 -6.26 18.11 -6.88
C LEU A 117 -5.29 17.21 -7.64
N GLU A 118 -4.00 17.51 -7.50
CA GLU A 118 -2.89 16.77 -8.08
C GLU A 118 -2.25 15.85 -7.04
N VAL A 119 -1.56 14.82 -7.53
CA VAL A 119 -0.89 13.85 -6.67
C VAL A 119 0.45 14.39 -6.22
N HIS A 120 0.66 14.44 -4.91
CA HIS A 120 1.93 14.82 -4.29
C HIS A 120 2.49 13.62 -3.52
N ILE A 121 3.73 13.24 -3.84
CA ILE A 121 4.45 12.15 -3.19
C ILE A 121 5.68 12.74 -2.50
N ALA A 122 5.80 12.53 -1.20
CA ALA A 122 6.86 13.11 -0.39
C ALA A 122 7.47 12.08 0.56
N THR A 123 8.74 12.28 0.91
CA THR A 123 9.43 11.49 1.94
C THR A 123 8.81 11.81 3.31
N ASP A 124 8.54 10.77 4.10
CA ASP A 124 7.93 10.84 5.44
C ASP A 124 8.87 10.27 6.52
N GLY A 125 10.18 10.32 6.26
CA GLY A 125 11.23 9.91 7.19
C GLY A 125 11.86 8.55 6.90
N ALA A 126 12.69 8.11 7.84
CA ALA A 126 13.40 6.83 7.78
C ALA A 126 12.57 5.70 8.42
N ASN A 127 12.85 4.47 8.01
CA ASN A 127 12.32 3.25 8.57
C ASN A 127 13.46 2.32 9.03
N THR A 128 13.33 1.75 10.22
CA THR A 128 14.34 0.85 10.80
C THR A 128 13.92 -0.62 10.77
N SER A 129 12.68 -0.94 10.37
CA SER A 129 12.12 -2.30 10.39
C SER A 129 12.07 -2.99 9.02
N GLY A 130 12.36 -4.29 9.00
CA GLY A 130 11.97 -5.24 7.94
C GLY A 130 12.49 -4.90 6.54
N LYS A 131 13.73 -5.32 6.21
CA LYS A 131 14.38 -4.89 4.96
C LYS A 131 13.56 -5.17 3.70
N LYS A 132 12.92 -6.34 3.58
CA LYS A 132 12.23 -6.79 2.34
C LYS A 132 10.70 -6.66 2.37
N GLU A 133 10.13 -6.09 3.42
CA GLU A 133 8.68 -5.94 3.53
C GLU A 133 8.28 -4.56 3.04
N ILE A 134 7.36 -4.51 2.09
CA ILE A 134 6.73 -3.28 1.64
C ILE A 134 5.38 -3.20 2.31
N VAL A 135 5.12 -2.10 3.02
CA VAL A 135 3.80 -1.84 3.60
C VAL A 135 3.15 -0.71 2.84
N ILE A 136 1.88 -0.89 2.48
CA ILE A 136 1.04 0.14 1.89
C ILE A 136 -0.21 0.29 2.74
N GLU A 137 -0.42 1.48 3.28
CA GLU A 137 -1.55 1.82 4.12
C GLU A 137 -2.36 2.95 3.51
N ILE A 138 -3.68 2.89 3.66
CA ILE A 138 -4.61 3.93 3.24
C ILE A 138 -5.33 4.44 4.48
N TRP A 139 -5.18 5.73 4.73
CA TRP A 139 -5.71 6.42 5.90
C TRP A 139 -6.74 7.46 5.47
N ASP A 140 -7.84 7.54 6.21
CA ASP A 140 -8.73 8.70 6.19
C ASP A 140 -8.21 9.73 7.21
N THR A 141 -7.67 10.84 6.73
CA THR A 141 -7.03 11.89 7.52
C THR A 141 -8.03 12.75 8.29
N LYS A 142 -9.31 12.79 7.87
CA LYS A 142 -10.35 13.55 8.59
C LYS A 142 -10.81 12.81 9.84
N THR A 143 -10.85 11.47 9.77
CA THR A 143 -11.31 10.60 10.87
C THR A 143 -10.18 9.88 11.60
N ASP A 144 -8.94 10.07 11.17
CA ASP A 144 -7.74 9.36 11.64
C ASP A 144 -7.91 7.83 11.64
N LYS A 145 -8.56 7.31 10.59
CA LYS A 145 -8.93 5.90 10.48
C LYS A 145 -8.11 5.19 9.42
N LEU A 146 -7.44 4.10 9.81
CA LEU A 146 -6.86 3.15 8.87
C LEU A 146 -7.98 2.41 8.10
N LEU A 147 -8.03 2.61 6.79
CA LEU A 147 -9.01 1.99 5.90
C LEU A 147 -8.53 0.64 5.36
N LEU A 148 -7.23 0.56 5.05
CA LEU A 148 -6.56 -0.59 4.44
C LEU A 148 -5.08 -0.61 4.84
N SER A 149 -4.54 -1.78 5.14
CA SER A 149 -3.10 -2.00 5.25
C SER A 149 -2.78 -3.31 4.54
N ASN A 150 -1.76 -3.30 3.67
CA ASN A 150 -1.27 -4.49 2.98
C ASN A 150 0.24 -4.60 3.15
N VAL A 151 0.70 -5.80 3.46
CA VAL A 151 2.12 -6.13 3.56
C VAL A 151 2.51 -7.05 2.41
N PHE A 152 3.56 -6.65 1.69
CA PHE A 152 4.12 -7.41 0.58
C PHE A 152 5.57 -7.78 0.85
N THR A 153 5.99 -8.93 0.33
CA THR A 153 7.41 -9.30 0.29
C THR A 153 8.01 -8.87 -1.05
N TYR A 154 9.09 -8.07 -1.00
CA TYR A 154 9.84 -7.68 -2.18
C TYR A 154 10.79 -8.79 -2.64
N LYS A 155 10.79 -9.04 -3.96
CA LYS A 155 11.72 -9.94 -4.61
C LYS A 155 12.42 -9.20 -5.76
N GLU A 156 13.72 -9.02 -5.60
CA GLU A 156 14.62 -8.68 -6.70
C GLU A 156 14.87 -9.97 -7.48
N LYS A 157 14.65 -9.93 -8.80
CA LYS A 157 14.68 -11.12 -9.65
C LYS A 157 16.11 -11.49 -10.00
#